data_AF-A0A285HZL0-F1
#
_entry.id   AF-A0A285HZL0-F1
#
_cell.length_a   1.000
_cell.length_b   1.000
_cell.length_c   1.000
_cell.angle_alpha   90.00
_cell.angle_beta   90.00
_cell.angle_gamma   90.00
#
_symmetry.space_group_name_H-M   'P 1'
#
loop_
_entity.id
_entity.type
_entity.pdbx_description
1 polymer ?
#
loop_
_entity_poly.entity_id
_entity_poly.type
_entity_poly.pdbx_seq_one_letter_code
_entity_poly.pdbx_strand_id
1 'polypeptide(L)'
;MTRSGHGIVVLNIGTGIGALVIRTPGCMHGHDIEISPVEDPALRTQATVRARSVRGGVTYTVVVDCLREGRYTIWRDPVTPLAEIDVRGDRVAEFTWPATALAA
;
A
#
# COMPACT_ATOMS: atom_id res chain seq x y z
N MET A 1 -6.21 -22.77 -20.03
CA MET A 1 -6.68 -21.43 -19.63
C MET A 1 -6.80 -21.42 -18.11
N THR A 2 -5.78 -20.94 -17.40
CA THR A 2 -5.73 -21.01 -15.93
C THR A 2 -6.59 -19.90 -15.34
N ARG A 3 -7.64 -20.25 -14.59
CA ARG A 3 -8.42 -19.31 -13.77
C ARG A 3 -7.49 -18.73 -12.70
N SER A 4 -7.18 -17.44 -12.78
CA SER A 4 -6.46 -16.74 -11.70
C SER A 4 -7.30 -16.79 -10.43
N GLY A 5 -6.75 -17.44 -9.39
CA GLY A 5 -7.42 -17.66 -8.12
C GLY A 5 -7.86 -16.36 -7.47
N HIS A 6 -9.10 -16.33 -7.00
CA HIS A 6 -9.60 -15.26 -6.13
C HIS A 6 -8.87 -15.39 -4.79
N GLY A 7 -7.73 -14.70 -4.64
CA GLY A 7 -7.01 -14.65 -3.37
C GLY A 7 -7.74 -13.74 -2.40
N ILE A 8 -8.31 -14.30 -1.32
CA ILE A 8 -8.81 -13.52 -0.19
C ILE A 8 -7.60 -12.86 0.48
N VAL A 9 -7.67 -11.55 0.72
CA VAL A 9 -6.76 -10.86 1.63
C VAL A 9 -7.43 -10.78 2.97
N VAL A 10 -6.81 -11.38 3.98
CA VAL A 10 -7.19 -11.16 5.37
C VAL A 10 -6.34 -10.00 5.86
N LEU A 11 -6.98 -8.94 6.34
CA LEU A 11 -6.31 -7.82 7.00
C LEU A 11 -6.35 -8.07 8.50
N ASN A 12 -5.20 -8.05 9.14
CA ASN A 12 -5.13 -8.03 10.60
C ASN A 12 -5.27 -6.58 11.09
N ILE A 13 -6.44 -6.26 11.62
CA ILE A 13 -6.83 -4.94 12.11
C ILE A 13 -7.40 -5.12 13.53
N GLY A 14 -7.09 -4.19 14.43
CA GLY A 14 -7.54 -4.24 15.81
C GLY A 14 -7.29 -2.93 16.54
N THR A 15 -7.50 -2.92 17.86
CA THR A 15 -7.24 -1.72 18.68
C THR A 15 -5.79 -1.26 18.52
N GLY A 16 -5.59 -0.05 17.99
CA GLY A 16 -4.26 0.51 17.73
C GLY A 16 -3.49 -0.13 16.57
N ILE A 17 -4.11 -1.03 15.80
CA ILE A 17 -3.54 -1.66 14.60
C ILE A 17 -4.47 -1.41 13.40
N GLY A 18 -3.97 -0.72 12.39
CA GLY A 18 -4.65 -0.46 11.13
C GLY A 18 -4.01 -1.20 9.96
N ALA A 19 -4.52 -0.89 8.76
CA ALA A 19 -3.96 -1.33 7.49
C ALA A 19 -3.91 -0.16 6.50
N LEU A 20 -3.07 -0.27 5.49
CA LEU A 20 -2.93 0.66 4.39
C LEU A 20 -3.12 -0.08 3.06
N VAL A 21 -4.01 0.45 2.22
CA VAL A 21 -4.18 0.04 0.83
C VAL A 21 -3.72 1.16 -0.08
N ILE A 22 -2.76 0.89 -0.96
CA ILE A 22 -2.30 1.82 -1.99
C ILE A 22 -2.77 1.32 -3.34
N ARG A 23 -3.65 2.07 -4.00
CA ARG A 23 -4.07 1.81 -5.39
C ARG A 23 -3.04 2.37 -6.36
N THR A 24 -2.60 1.56 -7.30
CA THR A 24 -1.58 1.92 -8.29
C THR A 24 -2.08 1.66 -9.72
N PRO A 25 -1.49 2.35 -10.72
CA PRO A 25 -1.69 1.99 -12.12
C PRO A 25 -1.03 0.64 -12.45
N GLY A 26 -1.54 -0.01 -13.51
CA GLY A 26 -1.07 -1.34 -13.92
C GLY A 26 0.40 -1.41 -14.37
N CYS A 27 0.98 -0.30 -14.82
CA CYS A 27 2.41 -0.23 -15.16
C CYS A 27 3.33 -0.46 -13.95
N MET A 28 2.82 -0.31 -12.73
CA MET A 28 3.58 -0.56 -11.51
C MET A 28 3.45 -2.02 -11.03
N HIS A 29 2.84 -2.93 -11.79
CA HIS A 29 2.73 -4.33 -11.38
C HIS A 29 4.10 -4.95 -11.08
N GLY A 30 4.26 -5.53 -9.89
CA GLY A 30 5.53 -6.12 -9.45
C GLY A 30 6.55 -5.10 -8.92
N HIS A 31 6.27 -3.80 -8.95
CA HIS A 31 7.12 -2.80 -8.31
C HIS A 31 6.95 -2.83 -6.79
N ASP A 32 8.05 -2.58 -6.09
CA ASP A 32 8.05 -2.42 -4.64
C ASP A 32 7.77 -0.97 -4.25
N ILE A 33 6.93 -0.81 -3.24
CA ILE A 33 6.68 0.46 -2.56
C ILE A 33 7.15 0.31 -1.12
N GLU A 34 7.92 1.29 -0.66
CA GLU A 34 8.32 1.38 0.73
C GLU A 34 7.40 2.32 1.51
N ILE A 35 7.12 1.96 2.75
CA ILE A 35 6.50 2.83 3.73
C ILE A 35 7.32 2.83 5.03
N SER A 36 7.32 3.95 5.76
CA SER A 36 7.96 4.04 7.09
C SER A 36 7.10 4.89 8.02
N PRO A 37 7.15 4.70 9.34
CA PRO A 37 6.67 5.71 10.28
C PRO A 37 7.37 7.05 10.01
N VAL A 38 6.66 8.16 10.17
CA VAL A 38 7.26 9.52 10.07
C VAL A 38 8.30 9.73 11.17
N GLU A 39 8.06 9.17 12.35
CA GLU A 39 8.94 9.25 13.53
C GLU A 39 10.23 8.44 13.39
N ASP A 40 10.25 7.42 12.52
CA ASP A 40 11.43 6.61 12.22
C ASP A 40 11.49 6.25 10.72
N PRO A 41 12.03 7.16 9.89
CA PRO A 41 12.15 6.95 8.45
C PRO A 41 13.06 5.78 8.05
N ALA A 42 13.88 5.24 8.96
CA ALA A 42 14.76 4.11 8.68
C ALA A 42 14.02 2.77 8.79
N LEU A 43 12.91 2.72 9.55
CA LEU A 43 12.08 1.52 9.69
C LEU A 43 11.17 1.32 8.47
N ARG A 44 11.76 0.80 7.39
CA ARG A 44 11.09 0.58 6.10
C ARG A 44 10.37 -0.75 6.04
N THR A 45 9.09 -0.69 5.69
CA THR A 45 8.30 -1.85 5.26
C THR A 45 8.17 -1.81 3.74
N GLN A 46 8.74 -2.81 3.07
CA GLN A 46 8.62 -2.97 1.63
C GLN A 46 7.41 -3.84 1.31
N ALA A 47 6.60 -3.40 0.35
CA ALA A 47 5.47 -4.18 -0.14
C ALA A 47 5.30 -4.06 -1.66
N THR A 48 5.11 -5.21 -2.31
CA THR A 48 5.03 -5.30 -3.78
C THR A 48 3.63 -5.07 -4.30
N VAL A 49 3.50 -4.31 -5.39
CA VAL A 49 2.25 -4.09 -6.11
C VAL A 49 1.76 -5.41 -6.73
N ARG A 50 0.56 -5.83 -6.34
CA ARG A 50 -0.07 -7.06 -6.85
C ARG A 50 -1.35 -6.78 -7.60
N ALA A 51 -1.58 -7.57 -8.65
CA ALA A 51 -2.86 -7.63 -9.34
C ALA A 51 -3.90 -8.32 -8.45
N ARG A 52 -5.09 -7.74 -8.35
CA ARG A 52 -6.24 -8.23 -7.60
C ARG A 52 -7.45 -8.27 -8.53
N SER A 53 -8.04 -9.45 -8.70
CA SER A 53 -9.29 -9.60 -9.46
C SER A 53 -10.46 -9.10 -8.62
N VAL A 54 -11.22 -8.14 -9.14
CA VAL A 54 -12.44 -7.61 -8.53
C VAL A 54 -13.63 -7.76 -9.49
N ARG A 55 -14.86 -7.66 -8.99
CA ARG A 55 -16.04 -7.61 -9.88
C ARG A 55 -15.96 -6.32 -10.71
N GLY A 56 -15.56 -6.45 -11.97
CA GLY A 56 -15.37 -5.32 -12.89
C GLY A 56 -13.97 -5.21 -13.52
N GLY A 57 -13.01 -6.05 -13.11
CA GLY A 57 -11.69 -6.09 -13.76
C GLY A 57 -10.55 -6.43 -12.81
N VAL A 58 -9.34 -5.99 -13.17
CA VAL A 58 -8.14 -6.14 -12.36
C VAL A 58 -7.78 -4.78 -11.76
N THR A 59 -7.56 -4.74 -10.45
CA THR A 59 -6.98 -3.59 -9.76
C THR A 59 -5.56 -3.92 -9.33
N TYR A 60 -4.66 -2.94 -9.42
CA TYR A 60 -3.28 -3.09 -8.95
C TYR A 60 -3.14 -2.35 -7.64
N THR A 61 -2.69 -3.06 -6.60
CA THR A 61 -2.64 -2.51 -5.25
C THR A 61 -1.45 -3.05 -4.46
N VAL A 62 -0.90 -2.21 -3.59
CA VAL A 62 -0.17 -2.64 -2.41
C VAL A 62 -1.13 -2.70 -1.23
N VAL A 63 -0.98 -3.72 -0.40
CA VAL A 63 -1.70 -3.87 0.85
C VAL A 63 -0.69 -4.14 1.94
N VAL A 64 -0.70 -3.31 2.98
CA VAL A 64 0.13 -3.48 4.17
C VAL A 64 -0.79 -3.51 5.38
N ASP A 65 -0.77 -4.61 6.12
CA ASP A 65 -1.54 -4.77 7.36
C ASP A 65 -0.61 -4.70 8.57
N CYS A 66 -1.16 -4.92 9.77
CA CYS A 66 -0.39 -4.90 11.02
C CYS A 66 0.35 -3.57 11.29
N LEU A 67 -0.15 -2.45 10.78
CA LEU A 67 0.47 -1.15 11.00
C LEU A 67 -0.01 -0.57 12.33
N ARG A 68 0.93 -0.19 13.20
CA ARG A 68 0.60 0.53 14.44
C ARG A 68 -0.06 1.86 14.09
N GLU A 69 -1.04 2.28 14.87
CA GLU A 69 -1.62 3.62 14.73
C GLU A 69 -0.53 4.70 14.76
N GLY A 70 -0.54 5.58 13.76
CA GLY A 70 0.48 6.59 13.58
C GLY A 70 0.49 7.16 12.17
N ARG A 71 1.43 8.07 11.93
CA ARG A 71 1.62 8.70 10.62
C ARG A 71 2.73 8.01 9.86
N TYR A 72 2.48 7.68 8.60
CA TYR A 72 3.39 6.95 7.75
C TYR A 72 3.75 7.76 6.51
N THR A 73 5.02 7.71 6.12
CA THR A 73 5.51 8.20 4.84
C THR A 73 5.41 7.09 3.81
N ILE A 74 4.80 7.39 2.67
CA ILE A 74 4.84 6.58 1.46
C ILE A 74 5.99 7.11 0.61
N TRP A 75 6.89 6.24 0.18
CA TRP A 75 8.09 6.64 -0.55
C TRP A 75 7.93 6.39 -2.05
N ARG A 76 8.34 7.36 -2.86
CA ARG A 76 8.39 7.21 -4.32
C ARG A 76 9.55 6.31 -4.74
N ASP A 77 10.69 6.57 -4.10
CA ASP A 77 11.98 5.95 -4.33
C ASP A 77 12.75 5.97 -2.99
N PRO A 78 13.96 5.39 -2.90
CA PRO A 78 14.68 5.26 -1.63
C PRO A 78 14.95 6.58 -0.89
N VAL A 79 14.90 7.73 -1.58
CA VAL A 79 15.26 9.04 -1.01
C VAL A 79 14.14 10.08 -1.07
N THR A 80 13.12 9.88 -1.89
CA THR A 80 12.06 10.87 -2.11
C THR A 80 10.76 10.47 -1.42
N PRO A 81 10.30 11.23 -0.41
CA PRO A 81 8.97 11.03 0.16
C PRO A 81 7.90 11.45 -0.86
N LEU A 82 6.89 10.59 -1.05
CA LEU A 82 5.78 10.86 -1.96
C LEU A 82 4.62 11.57 -1.25
N ALA A 83 4.22 11.04 -0.10
CA ALA A 83 3.10 11.53 0.69
C ALA A 83 3.20 11.01 2.13
N GLU A 84 2.45 11.65 3.04
CA GLU A 84 2.24 11.15 4.40
C GLU A 84 0.76 10.82 4.59
N ILE A 85 0.46 9.75 5.33
CA ILE A 85 -0.89 9.28 5.60
C ILE A 85 -1.06 8.86 7.06
N ASP A 86 -2.22 9.17 7.63
CA ASP A 86 -2.58 8.70 8.97
C ASP A 86 -3.18 7.30 8.90
N VAL A 87 -2.55 6.35 9.58
CA VAL A 87 -3.09 5.01 9.82
C VAL A 87 -3.70 5.02 11.22
N ARG A 88 -5.00 4.76 11.29
CA ARG A 88 -5.72 4.61 12.57
C ARG A 88 -5.92 3.13 12.88
N GLY A 89 -5.88 2.78 14.16
CA GLY A 89 -6.35 1.48 14.61
C GLY A 89 -7.79 1.26 14.16
N ASP A 90 -8.22 -0.01 14.04
CA ASP A 90 -9.55 -0.39 13.56
C ASP A 90 -9.92 0.00 12.12
N ARG A 91 -9.02 0.65 11.37
CA ARG A 91 -9.31 1.20 10.03
C ARG A 91 -8.35 0.76 8.95
N VAL A 92 -8.86 0.84 7.73
CA VAL A 92 -8.07 0.81 6.50
C VAL A 92 -7.87 2.24 6.04
N ALA A 93 -6.62 2.69 5.98
CA ALA A 93 -6.22 3.89 5.27
C ALA A 93 -6.09 3.58 3.77
N GLU A 94 -6.52 4.50 2.92
CA GLU A 94 -6.46 4.33 1.47
C GLU A 94 -5.68 5.46 0.82
N PHE A 95 -4.73 5.12 -0.04
CA PHE A 95 -3.97 6.07 -0.84
C PHE A 95 -4.06 5.68 -2.32
N THR A 96 -4.07 6.69 -3.20
CA THR A 96 -4.03 6.46 -4.66
C THR A 96 -2.73 7.06 -5.19
N TRP A 97 -1.91 6.24 -5.83
CA TRP A 97 -0.65 6.69 -6.40
C TRP A 97 -0.91 7.77 -7.46
N PRO A 98 -0.34 8.97 -7.32
CA PRO A 98 -0.62 10.06 -8.24
C PRO A 98 0.07 9.80 -9.58
N ALA A 99 -0.63 10.09 -10.68
CA ALA A 99 -0.09 9.93 -12.03
C ALA A 99 1.20 10.74 -12.27
N THR A 100 1.35 11.89 -11.59
CA THR A 100 2.56 12.73 -11.63
C THR A 100 3.80 12.05 -11.06
N ALA A 101 3.63 11.06 -10.18
CA ALA A 101 4.74 10.29 -9.63
C ALA A 101 5.21 9.16 -10.54
N LEU A 102 4.57 8.94 -11.69
CA LEU A 102 5.01 7.99 -12.72
C LEU A 102 5.95 8.62 -13.76
N ALA A 103 6.00 9.95 -13.82
CA ALA A 103 6.69 10.71 -14.84
C ALA A 103 8.11 11.16 -14.43
N ALA A 104 8.61 10.65 -13.31
CA ALA A 104 9.92 11.00 -12.75
C ALA A 104 10.95 9.91 -13.06
#